data_AF-A0A8I0H6N4-F1
#
_entry.id   AF-A0A8I0H6N4-F1
#
_cell.length_a   1.000
_cell.length_b   1.000
_cell.length_c   1.000
_cell.angle_alpha   90.00
_cell.angle_beta   90.00
_cell.angle_gamma   90.00
#
_symmetry.space_group_name_H-M   'P 1'
#
loop_
_entity.id
_entity.type
_entity.pdbx_description
1 polymer ?
#
loop_
_entity_poly.entity_id
_entity_poly.type
_entity_poly.pdbx_seq_one_letter_code
_entity_poly.pdbx_strand_id
1 'polypeptide(L)'
;KQTALHLIDRLYGVVGGIRMNGSAAAAICYVAAGRFDAWAEAFLGKWDYSAAALIVLEAGGRVTDFYGDDHFIEGHHIIATNGHLHPLFEKL
;
A
#
# COMPACT_ATOMS: atom_id res chain seq x y z
N LYS A 1 8.39 -10.13 -9.57
CA LYS A 1 7.63 -9.87 -10.83
C LYS A 1 6.21 -10.46 -10.83
N GLN A 2 5.98 -11.68 -10.31
CA GLN A 2 4.64 -12.28 -10.23
C GLN A 2 3.65 -11.47 -9.37
N THR A 3 4.10 -10.90 -8.25
CA THR A 3 3.25 -10.08 -7.36
C THR A 3 2.60 -8.90 -8.08
N ALA A 4 3.36 -8.12 -8.84
CA ALA A 4 2.82 -6.97 -9.58
C ALA A 4 1.80 -7.41 -10.64
N LEU A 5 2.07 -8.50 -11.36
CA LEU A 5 1.12 -9.05 -12.34
C LEU A 5 -0.17 -9.52 -11.67
N HIS A 6 -0.06 -10.20 -10.52
CA HIS A 6 -1.22 -10.64 -9.72
C HIS A 6 -2.07 -9.44 -9.27
N LEU A 7 -1.45 -8.40 -8.71
CA LEU A 7 -2.16 -7.19 -8.30
C LEU A 7 -2.85 -6.49 -9.46
N ILE A 8 -2.17 -6.38 -10.61
CA ILE A 8 -2.76 -5.78 -11.82
C ILE A 8 -3.96 -6.60 -12.30
N ASP A 9 -3.81 -7.93 -12.42
CA ASP A 9 -4.88 -8.80 -12.90
C ASP A 9 -6.14 -8.72 -12.02
N ARG A 10 -5.94 -8.66 -10.69
CA ARG A 10 -7.05 -8.57 -9.72
C ARG A 10 -7.71 -7.20 -9.65
N LEU A 11 -6.98 -6.12 -9.93
CA LEU A 11 -7.48 -4.75 -9.79
C LEU A 11 -7.93 -4.13 -11.13
N TYR A 12 -7.43 -4.64 -12.26
CA TYR A 12 -7.77 -4.10 -13.57
C TYR A 12 -9.26 -4.27 -13.87
N GLY A 13 -9.94 -3.15 -14.16
CA GLY A 13 -11.40 -3.12 -14.35
C GLY A 13 -12.23 -3.05 -13.06
N VAL A 14 -11.60 -3.13 -11.88
CA VAL A 14 -12.25 -2.98 -10.57
C VAL A 14 -11.99 -1.60 -9.97
N VAL A 15 -10.77 -1.07 -10.15
CA VAL A 15 -10.38 0.27 -9.65
C VAL A 15 -10.49 1.35 -10.73
N GLY A 16 -10.66 2.61 -10.32
CA GLY A 16 -10.73 3.75 -11.23
C GLY A 16 -9.43 4.03 -12.00
N GLY A 17 -8.29 3.55 -11.49
CA GLY A 17 -7.03 3.59 -12.22
C GLY A 17 -5.86 3.03 -11.41
N ILE A 18 -4.92 2.39 -12.11
CA ILE A 18 -3.66 1.89 -11.55
C ILE A 18 -2.56 2.90 -11.86
N ARG A 19 -1.63 3.11 -10.92
CA ARG A 19 -0.46 3.97 -11.08
C ARG A 19 0.79 3.21 -10.64
N MET A 20 1.87 3.35 -11.40
CA MET A 20 3.20 2.88 -11.02
C MET A 20 4.09 4.10 -10.79
N ASN A 21 4.27 4.45 -9.52
CA ASN A 21 5.17 5.53 -9.14
C ASN A 21 6.55 4.95 -8.86
N GLY A 22 7.61 5.63 -9.30
CA GLY A 22 8.99 5.19 -9.05
C GLY A 22 9.51 5.41 -7.62
N SER A 23 8.63 5.74 -6.67
CA SER A 23 8.99 6.00 -5.27
C SER A 23 7.88 5.54 -4.33
N ALA A 24 8.17 4.51 -3.53
CA ALA A 24 7.25 3.96 -2.54
C ALA A 24 6.88 5.02 -1.48
N ALA A 25 7.88 5.67 -0.88
CA ALA A 25 7.67 6.71 0.13
C ALA A 25 6.71 7.81 -0.34
N ALA A 26 6.94 8.36 -1.54
CA ALA A 26 6.10 9.42 -2.08
C ALA A 26 4.66 8.92 -2.36
N ALA A 27 4.52 7.71 -2.90
CA ALA A 27 3.21 7.13 -3.20
C ALA A 27 2.39 6.85 -1.94
N ILE A 28 3.03 6.37 -0.87
CA ILE A 28 2.39 6.15 0.43
C ILE A 28 1.97 7.51 1.05
N CYS A 29 2.79 8.54 0.96
CA CYS A 29 2.40 9.90 1.39
C CYS A 29 1.22 10.46 0.56
N TYR A 30 1.08 10.08 -0.71
CA TYR A 30 -0.09 10.43 -1.51
C TYR A 30 -1.36 9.71 -1.05
N VAL A 31 -1.25 8.52 -0.44
CA VAL A 31 -2.38 7.90 0.26
C VAL A 31 -2.78 8.75 1.47
N ALA A 32 -1.82 9.12 2.32
CA ALA A 32 -2.10 9.97 3.48
C ALA A 32 -2.73 11.33 3.10
N ALA A 33 -2.33 11.90 1.97
CA ALA A 33 -2.86 13.15 1.44
C ALA A 33 -4.21 13.01 0.69
N GLY A 34 -4.78 11.81 0.63
CA GLY A 34 -6.04 11.54 -0.09
C GLY A 34 -5.96 11.68 -1.62
N ARG A 35 -4.74 11.64 -2.18
CA ARG A 35 -4.53 11.66 -3.64
C ARG A 35 -4.65 10.27 -4.26
N PHE A 36 -4.30 9.25 -3.49
CA PHE A 36 -4.54 7.84 -3.82
C PHE A 36 -5.36 7.20 -2.70
N ASP A 37 -6.17 6.20 -3.04
CA ASP A 37 -6.93 5.46 -2.04
C ASP A 37 -6.11 4.33 -1.39
N ALA A 38 -5.13 3.78 -2.11
CA ALA A 38 -4.32 2.66 -1.67
C ALA A 38 -2.97 2.56 -2.40
N TRP A 39 -1.99 1.95 -1.73
CA TRP A 39 -0.69 1.53 -2.26
C TRP A 39 -0.37 0.13 -1.75
N ALA A 40 0.04 -0.77 -2.64
CA ALA A 40 0.46 -2.12 -2.29
C ALA A 40 1.72 -2.48 -3.08
N GLU A 41 2.79 -2.82 -2.39
CA GLU A 41 4.09 -3.10 -3.01
C GLU A 41 4.89 -4.14 -2.20
N ALA A 42 5.68 -4.94 -2.90
CA ALA A 42 6.57 -5.95 -2.34
C ALA A 42 8.01 -5.73 -2.79
N PHE A 43 8.94 -6.39 -2.10
CA PHE A 43 10.39 -6.29 -2.29
C PHE A 43 10.96 -4.89 -1.96
N LEU A 44 10.45 -4.28 -0.89
CA LEU A 44 10.94 -3.00 -0.36
C LEU A 44 11.82 -3.20 0.88
N GLY A 45 12.76 -2.28 1.08
CA GLY A 45 13.46 -2.14 2.35
C GLY A 45 12.62 -1.34 3.34
N LYS A 46 12.76 -1.60 4.63
CA LYS A 46 12.00 -0.88 5.68
C LYS A 46 12.17 0.65 5.60
N TRP A 47 13.33 1.12 5.17
CA TRP A 47 13.61 2.55 4.97
C TRP A 47 12.76 3.19 3.86
N ASP A 48 12.24 2.41 2.90
CA ASP A 48 11.45 2.94 1.78
C ASP A 48 10.04 3.35 2.20
N TYR A 49 9.52 2.81 3.31
CA TYR A 49 8.13 3.02 3.71
C TYR A 49 7.90 3.34 5.18
N SER A 50 8.83 3.08 6.12
CA SER A 50 8.59 3.24 7.56
C SER A 50 8.11 4.64 7.95
N ALA A 51 8.78 5.68 7.43
CA ALA A 51 8.40 7.07 7.71
C ALA A 51 7.03 7.42 7.09
N ALA A 52 6.77 6.97 5.87
CA ALA A 52 5.52 7.25 5.18
C ALA A 52 4.33 6.49 5.79
N ALA A 53 4.56 5.29 6.31
CA ALA A 53 3.56 4.50 7.02
C ALA A 53 3.05 5.23 8.27
N LEU A 54 3.93 5.83 9.07
CA LEU A 54 3.52 6.64 10.21
C LEU A 54 2.62 7.81 9.78
N ILE A 55 2.96 8.49 8.67
CA ILE A 55 2.14 9.59 8.15
C ILE A 55 0.74 9.12 7.76
N VAL A 56 0.60 7.93 7.15
CA VAL A 56 -0.71 7.34 6.83
C VAL A 56 -1.51 7.03 8.09
N LEU A 57 -0.87 6.45 9.12
CA LEU A 57 -1.53 6.14 10.39
C LEU A 57 -2.06 7.42 11.08
N GLU A 58 -1.26 8.47 11.14
CA GLU A 58 -1.65 9.77 11.71
C GLU A 58 -2.75 10.48 10.88
N ALA A 59 -2.80 10.23 9.57
CA ALA A 59 -3.87 10.70 8.70
C ALA A 59 -5.19 9.90 8.86
N GLY A 60 -5.22 8.89 9.73
CA GLY A 60 -6.37 8.01 9.95
C GLY A 60 -6.52 6.87 8.94
N GLY A 61 -5.49 6.63 8.13
CA GLY A 61 -5.42 5.47 7.24
C GLY A 61 -5.03 4.19 7.98
N ARG A 62 -4.90 3.10 7.21
CA ARG A 62 -4.47 1.80 7.75
C ARG A 62 -3.29 1.25 6.97
N VAL A 63 -2.34 0.68 7.69
CA VAL A 63 -1.11 0.09 7.15
C VAL A 63 -0.92 -1.31 7.73
N THR A 64 -0.71 -2.28 6.85
CA THR A 64 -0.39 -3.67 7.22
C THR A 64 0.61 -4.24 6.25
N ASP A 65 1.05 -5.46 6.52
CA ASP A 65 1.72 -6.30 5.56
C ASP A 65 0.70 -7.02 4.64
N PHE A 66 1.15 -7.91 3.75
CA PHE A 66 0.26 -8.65 2.83
C PHE A 66 -0.59 -9.74 3.51
N TYR A 67 -0.28 -10.08 4.76
CA TYR A 67 -1.01 -11.04 5.56
C TYR A 67 -2.00 -10.36 6.53
N GLY A 68 -2.06 -9.03 6.52
CA GLY A 68 -2.90 -8.23 7.41
C GLY A 68 -2.29 -8.03 8.80
N ASP A 69 -0.99 -8.30 8.99
CA ASP A 69 -0.29 -8.06 10.25
C ASP A 69 0.11 -6.58 10.38
N ASP A 70 -0.08 -6.03 11.57
CA ASP A 70 0.32 -4.67 11.93
C ASP A 70 1.85 -4.58 12.17
N HIS A 71 2.56 -5.70 12.31
CA HIS A 71 4.02 -5.76 12.43
C HIS A 71 4.75 -5.65 11.07
N PHE A 72 4.23 -4.81 10.18
CA PHE A 72 4.72 -4.68 8.79
C PHE A 72 6.14 -4.11 8.68
N ILE A 73 6.67 -3.44 9.71
CA ILE A 73 8.00 -2.79 9.70
C ILE A 73 9.15 -3.77 9.47
N GLU A 74 9.02 -5.01 9.93
CA GLU A 74 10.03 -6.05 9.73
C GLU A 74 9.87 -6.78 8.38
N GLY A 75 8.84 -6.42 7.61
CA GLY A 75 8.48 -7.06 6.35
C GLY A 75 9.20 -6.48 5.14
N HIS A 76 8.99 -7.16 4.01
CA HIS A 76 9.45 -6.72 2.68
C HIS A 76 8.29 -6.29 1.77
N HIS A 77 7.10 -6.10 2.33
CA HIS A 77 5.89 -5.73 1.62
C HIS A 77 4.98 -4.91 2.52
N ILE A 78 4.18 -4.04 1.90
CA ILE A 78 3.31 -3.13 2.61
C ILE A 78 2.03 -2.88 1.83
N ILE A 79 0.92 -2.79 2.55
CA ILE A 79 -0.37 -2.27 2.09
C ILE A 79 -0.65 -1.02 2.93
N ALA A 80 -0.81 0.12 2.27
CA ALA A 80 -1.24 1.37 2.91
C ALA A 80 -2.51 1.86 2.21
N THR A 81 -3.57 2.16 2.96
CA THR A 81 -4.86 2.59 2.40
C THR A 81 -5.52 3.69 3.22
N ASN A 82 -6.55 4.30 2.67
CA ASN A 82 -7.47 5.22 3.36
C ASN A 82 -8.30 4.55 4.49
N GLY A 83 -8.01 3.31 4.88
CA GLY A 83 -8.73 2.54 5.88
C GLY A 83 -9.99 1.85 5.33
N HIS A 84 -10.81 2.56 4.57
CA HIS A 84 -12.06 2.01 4.01
C HIS A 84 -11.84 0.88 3.00
N LEU A 85 -10.80 1.00 2.16
CA LEU A 85 -10.48 -0.03 1.17
C LEU A 85 -9.55 -1.11 1.71
N HIS A 86 -9.08 -1.00 2.95
CA HIS A 86 -8.12 -1.96 3.50
C HIS A 86 -8.59 -3.43 3.44
N PRO A 87 -9.87 -3.76 3.78
CA PRO A 87 -10.35 -5.14 3.71
C PRO A 87 -10.43 -5.73 2.30
N LEU A 88 -10.43 -4.88 1.25
CA LEU A 88 -10.34 -5.34 -0.14
C LEU A 88 -8.91 -5.80 -0.44
N PHE A 89 -7.92 -5.02 0.00
CA PHE A 89 -6.51 -5.27 -0.27
C PHE A 89 -5.92 -6.44 0.52
N GLU A 90 -6.39 -6.69 1.74
CA GLU A 90 -6.02 -7.89 2.52
C GLU A 90 -6.49 -9.21 1.88
N LYS A 91 -7.46 -9.16 0.96
CA LYS A 91 -8.03 -10.34 0.29
C LYS A 91 -7.46 -10.60 -1.10
N LEU A 92 -6.51 -9.77 -1.55
CA LEU A 92 -5.85 -9.90 -2.86
C LEU A 92 -4.81 -11.02 -2.82
#